data_AF-A0A7X6Y5G5-F1
#
_entry.id   AF-A0A7X6Y5G5-F1
#
_cell.length_a   1.000
_cell.length_b   1.000
_cell.length_c   1.000
_cell.angle_alpha   90.00
_cell.angle_beta   90.00
_cell.angle_gamma   90.00
#
_symmetry.space_group_name_H-M   'P 1'
#
loop_
_entity.id
_entity.type
_entity.pdbx_description
1 polymer ?
#
loop_
_entity_poly.entity_id
_entity_poly.type
_entity_poly.pdbx_seq_one_letter_code
_entity_poly.pdbx_strand_id
1 'polypeptide(L)'
;MKISSLSCSLKNTKKHLYIFLFILVVLSSTLLVSGSDASSTAPEPGSDEDPIVTKSYVDLELAKFSAEINTRLSRLASELKEAESDDVNEVIDALAGKIFELAKDIHNLNEQVEDLMKFAKFGVVELEPGQVMTLGESAEIILRSGKALAIAGEKGDGLADITTDGVRNNLVTNDIVPLNHLLLISRDDGRGIRAVSKAWVLVKGDYTISDGSSGEEDSTAGEGSATEESQATEENQDTEDDSITGDDSATGNNTGNN
;
A
#
# COMPACT_ATOMS: atom_id res chain seq x y z
N MET A 1 37.27 -4.54 73.81
CA MET A 1 36.33 -3.40 73.91
C MET A 1 35.40 -3.45 72.71
N LYS A 2 34.14 -3.86 72.88
CA LYS A 2 33.04 -3.66 71.92
C LYS A 2 31.74 -3.73 72.70
N ILE A 3 31.06 -2.59 72.79
CA ILE A 3 29.81 -2.39 73.54
C ILE A 3 28.67 -2.57 72.54
N SER A 4 27.75 -3.47 72.86
CA SER A 4 26.53 -3.75 72.11
C SER A 4 25.31 -3.29 72.90
N SER A 5 24.53 -2.36 72.35
CA SER A 5 23.12 -2.01 72.65
C SER A 5 22.87 -0.64 72.00
N LEU A 6 21.73 -0.23 71.44
CA LEU A 6 20.32 -0.62 71.42
C LEU A 6 19.77 -0.18 70.05
N SER A 7 18.66 -0.74 69.57
CA SER A 7 17.54 0.05 68.99
C SER A 7 16.35 -0.86 68.70
N CYS A 8 15.45 -0.94 69.68
CA CYS A 8 14.11 -1.49 69.57
C CYS A 8 13.11 -0.34 69.37
N SER A 9 12.02 -0.60 68.64
CA SER A 9 10.80 0.23 68.51
C SER A 9 10.77 1.32 67.42
N LEU A 10 10.55 0.92 66.16
CA LEU A 10 10.29 1.83 65.03
C LEU A 10 8.91 1.65 64.36
N LYS A 11 8.04 0.76 64.87
CA LYS A 11 6.75 0.44 64.22
C LYS A 11 5.54 1.23 64.74
N ASN A 12 5.60 1.84 65.93
CA ASN A 12 4.44 2.53 66.51
C ASN A 12 4.32 4.03 66.15
N THR A 13 5.40 4.66 65.66
CA THR A 13 5.43 6.10 65.34
C THR A 13 4.68 6.45 64.05
N LYS A 14 4.65 5.53 63.06
CA LYS A 14 3.93 5.73 61.79
C LYS A 14 2.41 5.82 61.98
N LYS A 15 1.84 5.08 62.95
CA LYS A 15 0.40 5.12 63.25
C LYS A 15 -0.01 6.48 63.83
N HIS A 16 0.78 7.03 64.74
CA HIS A 16 0.54 8.37 65.28
C HIS A 16 0.72 9.47 64.22
N LEU A 17 1.63 9.29 63.28
CA LEU A 17 1.82 10.22 62.16
C LEU A 17 0.60 10.30 61.23
N TYR A 18 -0.02 9.16 60.90
CA TYR A 18 -1.26 9.16 60.09
C TYR A 18 -2.46 9.74 60.84
N ILE A 19 -2.58 9.49 62.15
CA ILE A 19 -3.64 10.07 62.98
C ILE A 19 -3.49 11.60 63.06
N PHE A 20 -2.26 12.11 63.19
CA PHE A 20 -1.99 13.54 63.21
C PHE A 20 -2.31 14.22 61.86
N LEU A 21 -1.96 13.57 60.74
CA LEU A 21 -2.28 14.08 59.39
C LEU A 21 -3.80 14.13 59.15
N PHE A 22 -4.54 13.14 59.64
CA PHE A 22 -6.01 13.12 59.53
C PHE A 22 -6.66 14.27 60.33
N ILE A 23 -6.19 14.56 61.55
CA ILE A 23 -6.70 15.67 62.36
C ILE A 23 -6.45 17.02 61.69
N LEU A 24 -5.28 17.21 61.06
CA LEU A 24 -4.93 18.45 60.34
C LEU A 24 -5.88 18.72 59.15
N VAL A 25 -6.24 17.69 58.40
CA VAL A 25 -7.16 17.80 57.25
C VAL A 25 -8.58 18.15 57.69
N VAL A 26 -9.05 17.55 58.80
CA VAL A 26 -10.37 17.86 59.38
C VAL A 26 -10.39 19.30 59.92
N LEU A 27 -9.32 19.75 60.58
CA LEU A 27 -9.22 21.10 61.14
C LEU A 27 -9.12 22.19 60.04
N SER A 28 -8.45 21.90 58.93
CA SER A 28 -8.40 22.78 57.75
C SER A 28 -9.75 22.92 57.05
N SER A 29 -10.58 21.87 57.08
CA SER A 29 -11.88 21.87 56.39
C SER A 29 -12.94 22.69 57.15
N THR A 30 -12.81 22.83 58.47
CA THR A 30 -13.72 23.62 59.31
C THR A 30 -13.45 25.14 59.29
N LEU A 31 -12.35 25.59 58.68
CA LEU A 31 -11.94 27.01 58.68
C LEU A 31 -12.47 27.84 57.50
N LEU A 32 -13.30 27.27 56.62
CA LEU A 32 -13.81 27.92 55.41
C LEU A 32 -15.30 28.32 55.46
N VAL A 33 -15.96 28.28 56.62
CA VAL A 33 -17.41 28.55 56.75
C VAL A 33 -17.70 29.73 57.70
N SER A 34 -17.03 30.86 57.54
CA SER A 34 -17.43 32.12 58.20
C SER A 34 -17.00 33.33 57.38
N GLY A 35 -17.93 33.89 56.62
CA GLY A 35 -17.73 35.08 55.80
C GLY A 35 -18.91 35.36 54.89
N SER A 36 -20.13 35.42 55.43
CA SER A 36 -21.31 35.92 54.73
C SER A 36 -21.64 37.34 55.21
N ASP A 37 -21.88 38.20 54.23
CA ASP A 37 -22.65 39.45 54.27
C ASP A 37 -21.95 40.72 54.82
N ALA A 38 -21.09 41.28 53.97
CA ALA A 38 -20.95 42.74 53.86
C ALA A 38 -21.31 43.17 52.44
N SER A 39 -22.59 43.03 52.08
CA SER A 39 -23.13 43.61 50.85
C SER A 39 -23.14 45.13 51.00
N SER A 40 -22.29 45.79 50.22
CA SER A 40 -22.33 47.21 49.93
C SER A 40 -23.74 47.66 49.55
N THR A 41 -24.30 48.61 50.28
CA THR A 41 -25.52 49.33 49.90
C THR A 41 -25.23 50.18 48.67
N ALA A 42 -25.38 49.60 47.48
CA ALA A 42 -25.62 50.38 46.29
C ALA A 42 -27.09 50.84 46.36
N PRO A 43 -27.39 52.15 46.24
CA PRO A 43 -28.77 52.63 46.28
C PRO A 43 -29.58 51.95 45.18
N GLU A 44 -30.66 51.28 45.57
CA GLU A 44 -31.60 50.69 44.63
C GLU A 44 -32.40 51.82 43.94
N PRO A 45 -32.69 51.71 42.63
CA PRO A 45 -33.51 52.67 41.91
C PRO A 45 -34.86 52.89 42.60
N GLY A 46 -35.24 54.15 42.84
CA GLY A 46 -36.43 54.51 43.61
C GLY A 46 -36.25 54.63 45.13
N SER A 47 -35.00 54.63 45.63
CA SER A 47 -34.66 55.00 47.02
C SER A 47 -34.80 56.51 47.27
N ASP A 48 -34.78 56.91 48.55
CA ASP A 48 -34.89 58.31 48.99
C ASP A 48 -33.75 59.23 48.47
N GLU A 49 -32.69 58.62 47.93
CA GLU A 49 -31.53 59.30 47.35
C GLU A 49 -31.67 59.57 45.83
N ASP A 50 -32.76 59.10 45.18
CA ASP A 50 -33.01 59.30 43.75
C ASP A 50 -33.61 60.70 43.47
N PRO A 51 -33.01 61.53 42.58
CA PRO A 51 -33.57 62.82 42.22
C PRO A 51 -34.94 62.71 41.55
N ILE A 52 -35.92 63.46 42.07
CA ILE A 52 -37.24 63.54 41.43
C ILE A 52 -37.15 64.30 40.10
N VAL A 53 -37.45 63.61 38.99
CA VAL A 53 -37.53 64.20 37.65
C VAL A 53 -38.95 64.12 37.12
N THR A 54 -39.34 65.06 36.25
CA THR A 54 -40.68 65.04 35.63
C THR A 54 -40.76 64.01 34.52
N LYS A 55 -41.92 63.35 34.37
CA LYS A 55 -42.14 62.36 33.30
C LYS A 55 -41.78 62.90 31.90
N SER A 56 -42.14 64.16 31.62
CA SER A 56 -41.86 64.80 30.33
C SER A 56 -40.36 64.99 30.04
N TYR A 57 -39.54 65.15 31.06
CA TYR A 57 -38.08 65.26 30.90
C TYR A 57 -37.48 63.91 30.49
N VAL A 58 -37.91 62.83 31.15
CA VAL A 58 -37.51 61.45 30.81
C VAL A 58 -37.97 61.04 29.42
N ASP A 59 -39.25 61.30 29.08
CA ASP A 59 -39.82 61.00 27.77
C ASP A 59 -39.08 61.77 26.65
N LEU A 60 -38.74 63.04 26.89
CA LEU A 60 -37.95 63.86 25.95
C LEU A 60 -36.55 63.28 25.71
N GLU A 61 -35.88 62.84 26.77
CA GLU A 61 -34.51 62.34 26.68
C GLU A 61 -34.46 60.95 26.00
N LEU A 62 -35.43 60.09 26.27
CA LEU A 62 -35.61 58.81 25.56
C LEU A 62 -35.90 59.03 24.07
N ALA A 63 -36.70 60.04 23.73
CA ALA A 63 -36.99 60.38 22.34
C ALA A 63 -35.73 60.88 21.59
N LYS A 64 -34.94 61.76 22.20
CA LYS A 64 -33.65 62.19 21.61
C LYS A 64 -32.67 61.03 21.48
N PHE A 65 -32.55 60.22 22.53
CA PHE A 65 -31.64 59.08 22.57
C PHE A 65 -31.97 58.05 21.51
N SER A 66 -33.25 57.68 21.36
CA SER A 66 -33.69 56.74 20.32
C SER A 66 -33.49 57.30 18.91
N ALA A 67 -33.74 58.59 18.69
CA ALA A 67 -33.48 59.24 17.41
C ALA A 67 -31.98 59.22 17.06
N GLU A 68 -31.10 59.47 18.03
CA GLU A 68 -29.65 59.42 17.84
C GLU A 68 -29.15 58.00 17.59
N ILE A 69 -29.65 57.01 18.33
CA ILE A 69 -29.36 55.59 18.09
C ILE A 69 -29.74 55.18 16.68
N ASN A 70 -30.98 55.49 16.25
CA ASN A 70 -31.46 55.11 14.92
C ASN A 70 -30.64 55.77 13.82
N THR A 71 -30.20 57.00 14.01
CA THR A 71 -29.33 57.72 13.08
C THR A 71 -27.96 57.04 12.98
N ARG A 72 -27.33 56.73 14.12
CA ARG A 72 -26.02 56.05 14.17
C ARG A 72 -26.09 54.64 13.60
N LEU A 73 -27.15 53.89 13.90
CA LEU A 73 -27.38 52.54 13.39
C LEU A 73 -27.56 52.56 11.87
N SER A 74 -28.31 53.53 11.34
CA SER A 74 -28.50 53.69 9.89
C SER A 74 -27.19 54.05 9.19
N ARG A 75 -26.36 54.90 9.81
CA ARG A 75 -25.04 55.30 9.30
C ARG A 75 -24.05 54.13 9.28
N LEU A 76 -24.03 53.33 10.35
CA LEU A 76 -23.23 52.10 10.40
C LEU A 76 -23.71 51.09 9.35
N ALA A 77 -25.04 50.92 9.21
CA ALA A 77 -25.62 50.03 8.21
C ALA A 77 -25.30 50.47 6.77
N SER A 78 -25.20 51.77 6.50
CA SER A 78 -24.74 52.28 5.20
C SER A 78 -23.23 52.10 4.99
N GLU A 79 -22.40 52.34 6.02
CA GLU A 79 -20.94 52.14 5.96
C GLU A 79 -20.57 50.67 5.72
N LEU A 80 -21.35 49.72 6.26
CA LEU A 80 -21.18 48.28 6.01
C LEU A 80 -21.63 47.84 4.61
N LYS A 81 -22.60 48.53 3.99
CA LYS A 81 -23.04 48.25 2.63
C LYS A 81 -22.08 48.78 1.57
N GLU A 82 -21.37 49.87 1.85
CA GLU A 82 -20.33 50.39 0.94
C GLU A 82 -18.98 49.67 1.07
N ALA A 83 -18.83 48.75 2.05
CA ALA A 83 -17.67 47.88 2.21
C ALA A 83 -17.77 46.56 1.42
N GLU A 84 -18.81 46.38 0.60
CA GLU A 84 -18.89 45.35 -0.44
C GLU A 84 -18.12 45.84 -1.69
N SER A 85 -16.82 46.09 -1.54
CA SER A 85 -15.98 46.57 -2.63
C SER A 85 -15.66 45.44 -3.60
N ASP A 86 -15.88 45.67 -4.90
CA ASP A 86 -15.51 44.78 -6.01
C ASP A 86 -14.07 44.24 -5.90
N ASP A 87 -13.16 45.00 -5.31
CA ASP A 87 -11.77 44.60 -5.02
C ASP A 87 -11.65 43.33 -4.15
N VAL A 88 -12.57 43.11 -3.20
CA VAL A 88 -12.56 41.92 -2.33
C VAL A 88 -13.03 40.69 -3.10
N ASN A 89 -14.03 40.85 -3.97
CA ASN A 89 -14.51 39.76 -4.83
C ASN A 89 -13.45 39.37 -5.86
N GLU A 90 -12.72 40.34 -6.43
CA GLU A 90 -11.59 40.06 -7.32
C GLU A 90 -10.47 39.29 -6.61
N VAL A 91 -10.15 39.65 -5.36
CA VAL A 91 -9.15 38.92 -4.55
C VAL A 91 -9.64 37.51 -4.21
N ILE A 92 -10.93 37.31 -3.92
CA ILE A 92 -11.51 35.99 -3.67
C ILE A 92 -11.45 35.13 -4.94
N ASP A 93 -11.79 35.68 -6.10
CA ASP A 93 -11.73 34.98 -7.39
C ASP A 93 -10.29 34.60 -7.76
N ALA A 94 -9.34 35.53 -7.57
CA ALA A 94 -7.92 35.27 -7.78
C ALA A 94 -7.38 34.19 -6.82
N LEU A 95 -7.84 34.18 -5.56
CA LEU A 95 -7.46 33.16 -4.58
C LEU A 95 -8.07 31.80 -4.94
N ALA A 96 -9.33 31.76 -5.36
CA ALA A 96 -10.00 30.55 -5.83
C ALA A 96 -9.27 29.95 -7.04
N GLY A 97 -8.84 30.78 -7.99
CA GLY A 97 -8.02 30.37 -9.13
C GLY A 97 -6.69 29.73 -8.70
N LYS A 98 -5.97 30.35 -7.77
CA LYS A 98 -4.72 29.80 -7.22
C LYS A 98 -4.93 28.48 -6.47
N ILE A 99 -6.01 28.35 -5.70
CA ILE A 99 -6.36 27.10 -5.01
C ILE A 99 -6.62 25.99 -6.04
N PHE A 100 -7.30 26.30 -7.14
CA PHE A 100 -7.57 25.34 -8.20
C PHE A 100 -6.30 24.89 -8.92
N GLU A 101 -5.41 25.83 -9.30
CA GLU A 101 -4.11 25.47 -9.88
C GLU A 101 -3.27 24.63 -8.92
N LEU A 102 -3.18 25.03 -7.65
CA LEU A 102 -2.45 24.27 -6.64
C LEU A 102 -3.02 22.86 -6.45
N ALA A 103 -4.35 22.70 -6.50
CA ALA A 103 -4.98 21.38 -6.43
C ALA A 103 -4.62 20.51 -7.64
N LYS A 104 -4.57 21.08 -8.84
CA LYS A 104 -4.13 20.40 -10.06
C LYS A 104 -2.66 19.97 -9.96
N ASP A 105 -1.80 20.84 -9.45
CA ASP A 105 -0.37 20.55 -9.30
C ASP A 105 -0.14 19.46 -8.25
N ILE A 106 -0.88 19.46 -7.14
CA ILE A 106 -0.84 18.39 -6.13
C ILE A 106 -1.23 17.04 -6.76
N HIS A 107 -2.29 17.01 -7.57
CA HIS A 107 -2.70 15.78 -8.25
C HIS A 107 -1.60 15.24 -9.18
N ASN A 108 -1.05 16.11 -10.04
CA ASN A 108 0.01 15.74 -10.97
C ASN A 108 1.27 15.26 -10.22
N LEU A 109 1.65 15.96 -9.16
CA LEU A 109 2.81 15.57 -8.36
C LEU A 109 2.60 14.22 -7.67
N ASN A 110 1.38 13.92 -7.21
CA ASN A 110 1.05 12.62 -6.62
C ASN A 110 1.17 11.48 -7.66
N GLU A 111 0.68 11.70 -8.87
CA GLU A 111 0.80 10.74 -9.99
C GLU A 111 2.28 10.49 -10.34
N GLN A 112 3.09 11.54 -10.46
CA GLN A 112 4.54 11.40 -10.68
C GLN A 112 5.25 10.63 -9.57
N VAL A 113 4.85 10.84 -8.31
CA VAL A 113 5.40 10.10 -7.17
C VAL A 113 5.02 8.63 -7.24
N GLU A 114 3.78 8.31 -7.61
CA GLU A 114 3.32 6.92 -7.76
C GLU A 114 4.12 6.17 -8.84
N ASP A 115 4.35 6.79 -9.99
CA ASP A 115 5.15 6.21 -11.06
C ASP A 115 6.62 6.02 -10.64
N LEU A 116 7.22 7.01 -9.98
CA LEU A 116 8.60 6.89 -9.50
C LEU A 116 8.74 5.80 -8.43
N MET A 117 7.71 5.61 -7.59
CA MET A 117 7.71 4.59 -6.54
C MET A 117 7.78 3.17 -7.10
N LYS A 118 7.29 2.92 -8.33
CA LYS A 118 7.44 1.62 -9.02
C LYS A 118 8.91 1.25 -9.20
N PHE A 119 9.76 2.24 -9.49
CA PHE A 119 11.20 2.06 -9.69
C PHE A 119 12.02 2.22 -8.40
N ALA A 120 11.43 2.70 -7.30
CA ALA A 120 12.17 2.97 -6.06
C ALA A 120 12.20 1.78 -5.08
N LYS A 121 11.15 0.93 -5.09
CA LYS A 121 11.01 -0.16 -4.11
C LYS A 121 10.54 -1.46 -4.77
N PHE A 122 10.92 -2.58 -4.18
CA PHE A 122 10.37 -3.87 -4.54
C PHE A 122 8.94 -4.04 -4.00
N GLY A 123 8.00 -4.27 -4.91
CA GLY A 123 6.66 -4.78 -4.61
C GLY A 123 6.65 -6.31 -4.60
N VAL A 124 5.71 -6.91 -3.86
CA VAL A 124 5.49 -8.36 -3.88
C VAL A 124 4.36 -8.65 -4.86
N VAL A 125 4.63 -9.52 -5.82
CA VAL A 125 3.64 -10.00 -6.77
C VAL A 125 3.53 -11.52 -6.65
N GLU A 126 2.29 -11.98 -6.65
CA GLU A 126 1.94 -13.39 -6.66
C GLU A 126 1.55 -13.79 -8.08
N LEU A 127 2.11 -14.89 -8.56
CA LEU A 127 1.78 -15.49 -9.85
C LEU A 127 1.22 -16.89 -9.63
N GLU A 128 0.10 -17.18 -10.28
CA GLU A 128 -0.45 -18.53 -10.38
C GLU A 128 0.25 -19.34 -11.48
N PRO A 129 0.24 -20.68 -11.41
CA PRO A 129 0.81 -21.53 -12.46
C PRO A 129 0.27 -21.15 -13.85
N GLY A 130 1.17 -21.04 -14.84
CA GLY A 130 0.86 -20.66 -16.21
C GLY A 130 0.87 -19.15 -16.46
N GLN A 131 0.79 -18.30 -15.43
CA GLN A 131 0.82 -16.85 -15.63
C GLN A 131 2.18 -16.37 -16.13
N VAL A 132 2.13 -15.42 -17.07
CA VAL A 132 3.29 -14.76 -17.64
C VAL A 132 3.37 -13.34 -17.09
N MET A 133 4.47 -13.02 -16.45
CA MET A 133 4.84 -11.67 -16.06
C MET A 133 5.80 -11.11 -17.11
N THR A 134 5.32 -10.19 -17.94
CA THR A 134 6.14 -9.43 -18.88
C THR A 134 6.62 -8.16 -18.20
N LEU A 135 7.90 -7.85 -18.35
CA LEU A 135 8.62 -6.83 -17.61
C LEU A 135 9.05 -5.71 -18.56
N GLY A 136 8.89 -4.47 -18.12
CA GLY A 136 9.32 -3.29 -18.86
C GLY A 136 10.82 -3.06 -18.77
N GLU A 137 11.28 -2.00 -19.44
CA GLU A 137 12.68 -1.59 -19.38
C GLU A 137 13.13 -1.23 -17.96
N SER A 138 14.39 -1.55 -17.63
CA SER A 138 14.99 -1.32 -16.31
C SER A 138 14.25 -2.01 -15.15
N ALA A 139 13.34 -2.94 -15.42
CA ALA A 139 12.71 -3.72 -14.38
C ALA A 139 13.73 -4.68 -13.74
N GLU A 140 13.59 -4.87 -12.44
CA GLU A 140 14.40 -5.76 -11.63
C GLU A 140 13.48 -6.74 -10.91
N ILE A 141 13.79 -8.03 -10.97
CA ILE A 141 13.01 -9.06 -10.28
C ILE A 141 13.85 -10.00 -9.44
N ILE A 142 13.24 -10.54 -8.39
CA ILE A 142 13.78 -11.64 -7.60
C ILE A 142 12.66 -12.67 -7.37
N LEU A 143 12.84 -13.88 -7.89
CA LEU A 143 11.97 -15.00 -7.56
C LEU A 143 12.27 -15.48 -6.14
N ARG A 144 11.32 -15.33 -5.21
CA ARG A 144 11.51 -15.69 -3.79
C ARG A 144 10.97 -17.07 -3.44
N SER A 145 9.97 -17.54 -4.19
CA SER A 145 9.36 -18.86 -3.99
C SER A 145 8.67 -19.31 -5.29
N GLY A 146 8.47 -20.62 -5.42
CA GLY A 146 7.90 -21.26 -6.60
C GLY A 146 8.95 -21.63 -7.65
N LYS A 147 8.47 -21.95 -8.85
CA LYS A 147 9.28 -22.24 -10.03
C LYS A 147 8.80 -21.36 -11.17
N ALA A 148 9.74 -20.76 -11.89
CA ALA A 148 9.44 -19.99 -13.09
C ALA A 148 10.49 -20.27 -14.18
N LEU A 149 10.09 -20.07 -15.42
CA LEU A 149 10.95 -20.12 -16.59
C LEU A 149 11.14 -18.71 -17.13
N ALA A 150 12.34 -18.39 -17.59
CA ALA A 150 12.63 -17.12 -18.22
C ALA A 150 11.99 -17.04 -19.61
N ILE A 151 11.72 -15.81 -20.05
CA ILE A 151 11.26 -15.45 -21.40
C ILE A 151 12.25 -14.41 -21.92
N ALA A 152 13.02 -14.77 -22.94
CA ALA A 152 13.96 -13.86 -23.61
C ALA A 152 13.21 -12.78 -24.40
N GLY A 153 13.91 -11.69 -24.72
CA GLY A 153 13.37 -10.64 -25.58
C GLY A 153 13.18 -11.12 -27.02
N GLU A 154 12.50 -10.32 -27.84
CA GLU A 154 12.23 -10.62 -29.26
C GLU A 154 13.48 -11.01 -30.07
N LYS A 155 14.66 -10.49 -29.72
CA LYS A 155 15.93 -10.78 -30.40
C LYS A 155 16.65 -12.01 -29.87
N GLY A 156 16.06 -12.71 -28.89
CA GLY A 156 16.61 -13.91 -28.25
C GLY A 156 17.64 -13.64 -27.16
N ASP A 157 17.93 -12.37 -26.84
CA ASP A 157 18.77 -12.00 -25.71
C ASP A 157 18.00 -12.17 -24.38
N GLY A 158 18.68 -12.72 -23.38
CA GLY A 158 18.08 -13.24 -22.15
C GLY A 158 18.12 -12.25 -20.99
N LEU A 159 17.47 -12.59 -19.88
CA LEU A 159 17.50 -11.79 -18.65
C LEU A 159 18.90 -11.83 -18.03
N ALA A 160 19.43 -10.67 -17.64
CA ALA A 160 20.76 -10.60 -17.04
C ALA A 160 20.68 -10.93 -15.55
N ASP A 161 21.39 -11.98 -15.13
CA ASP A 161 21.54 -12.35 -13.72
C ASP A 161 22.74 -11.62 -13.12
N ILE A 162 22.47 -10.67 -12.23
CA ILE A 162 23.49 -9.82 -11.60
C ILE A 162 24.09 -10.49 -10.36
N THR A 163 23.49 -11.58 -9.88
CA THR A 163 23.89 -12.24 -8.62
C THR A 163 24.92 -13.33 -8.84
N THR A 164 24.95 -13.93 -10.03
CA THR A 164 25.87 -15.01 -10.36
C THR A 164 27.20 -14.49 -10.93
N ASP A 165 28.30 -15.13 -10.54
CA ASP A 165 29.62 -14.98 -11.16
C ASP A 165 29.87 -16.06 -12.25
N GLY A 166 28.85 -16.87 -12.54
CA GLY A 166 28.92 -17.94 -13.52
C GLY A 166 29.07 -17.45 -14.95
N VAL A 167 29.68 -18.30 -15.79
CA VAL A 167 29.87 -18.05 -17.23
C VAL A 167 28.54 -17.83 -17.98
N ARG A 168 27.44 -18.38 -17.44
CA ARG A 168 26.07 -18.19 -17.95
C ARG A 168 25.27 -17.34 -16.99
N ASN A 169 25.43 -16.02 -17.10
CA ASN A 169 24.67 -15.01 -16.36
C ASN A 169 23.54 -14.38 -17.19
N ASN A 170 23.10 -15.07 -18.24
CA ASN A 170 22.07 -14.63 -19.16
C ASN A 170 21.06 -15.75 -19.35
N LEU A 171 19.83 -15.56 -18.84
CA LEU A 171 18.76 -16.55 -18.87
C LEU A 171 17.91 -16.36 -20.13
N VAL A 172 17.96 -17.33 -21.03
CA VAL A 172 17.14 -17.32 -22.25
C VAL A 172 15.81 -18.03 -22.04
N THR A 173 14.93 -18.02 -23.05
CA THR A 173 13.60 -18.64 -22.95
C THR A 173 13.70 -20.10 -22.51
N ASN A 174 12.86 -20.48 -21.54
CA ASN A 174 12.80 -21.80 -20.89
C ASN A 174 13.97 -22.14 -19.96
N ASP A 175 14.92 -21.23 -19.73
CA ASP A 175 15.87 -21.40 -18.62
C ASP A 175 15.13 -21.30 -17.28
N ILE A 176 15.55 -22.11 -16.31
CA ILE A 176 15.01 -22.06 -14.95
C ILE A 176 15.47 -20.76 -14.29
N VAL A 177 14.54 -19.98 -13.77
CA VAL A 177 14.83 -18.79 -12.98
C VAL A 177 15.32 -19.22 -11.59
N PRO A 178 16.59 -18.92 -11.20
CA PRO A 178 17.09 -19.27 -9.89
C PRO A 178 16.38 -18.49 -8.78
N LEU A 179 16.16 -19.13 -7.64
CA LEU A 179 15.62 -18.46 -6.47
C LEU A 179 16.64 -17.47 -5.90
N ASN A 180 16.16 -16.32 -5.45
CA ASN A 180 16.94 -15.29 -4.76
C ASN A 180 18.02 -14.60 -5.61
N HIS A 181 17.95 -14.73 -6.93
CA HIS A 181 18.82 -13.99 -7.84
C HIS A 181 18.13 -12.72 -8.33
N LEU A 182 18.89 -11.63 -8.37
CA LEU A 182 18.50 -10.36 -8.99
C LEU A 182 18.65 -10.47 -10.50
N LEU A 183 17.52 -10.46 -11.20
CA LEU A 183 17.48 -10.41 -12.65
C LEU A 183 17.14 -9.00 -13.13
N LEU A 184 17.91 -8.50 -14.10
CA LEU A 184 17.75 -7.19 -14.70
C LEU A 184 17.22 -7.32 -16.14
N ILE A 185 16.22 -6.49 -16.45
CA ILE A 185 15.60 -6.38 -17.75
C ILE A 185 16.13 -5.12 -18.42
N SER A 186 16.80 -5.29 -19.55
CA SER A 186 17.47 -4.19 -20.22
C SER A 186 16.53 -3.28 -21.02
N ARG A 187 15.46 -3.85 -21.58
CA ARG A 187 14.54 -3.17 -22.51
C ARG A 187 13.13 -3.75 -22.39
N ASP A 188 12.17 -2.96 -22.83
CA ASP A 188 10.78 -3.38 -23.02
C ASP A 188 10.62 -4.08 -24.38
N ASP A 189 11.04 -5.34 -24.46
CA ASP A 189 11.01 -6.18 -25.68
C ASP A 189 10.39 -7.55 -25.43
N GLY A 190 9.44 -7.62 -24.47
CA GLY A 190 8.69 -8.85 -24.16
C GLY A 190 9.37 -9.79 -23.17
N ARG A 191 10.51 -9.38 -22.58
CA ARG A 191 11.19 -10.15 -21.53
C ARG A 191 10.30 -10.37 -20.32
N GLY A 192 10.49 -11.51 -19.67
CA GLY A 192 9.65 -11.83 -18.54
C GLY A 192 9.96 -13.18 -17.91
N ILE A 193 9.03 -13.62 -17.10
CA ILE A 193 9.04 -14.95 -16.50
C ILE A 193 7.64 -15.58 -16.62
N ARG A 194 7.61 -16.89 -16.84
CA ARG A 194 6.40 -17.71 -16.80
C ARG A 194 6.41 -18.57 -15.55
N ALA A 195 5.39 -18.45 -14.72
CA ALA A 195 5.24 -19.28 -13.54
C ALA A 195 4.91 -20.72 -13.93
N VAL A 196 5.69 -21.68 -13.44
CA VAL A 196 5.43 -23.13 -13.58
C VAL A 196 4.63 -23.63 -12.39
N SER A 197 4.88 -23.07 -11.21
CA SER A 197 4.07 -23.27 -10.02
C SER A 197 3.66 -21.91 -9.46
N LYS A 198 2.77 -21.90 -8.47
CA LYS A 198 2.51 -20.71 -7.67
C LYS A 198 3.82 -20.11 -7.19
N ALA A 199 4.02 -18.82 -7.44
CA ALA A 199 5.30 -18.13 -7.27
C ALA A 199 5.11 -16.76 -6.63
N TRP A 200 6.11 -16.37 -5.84
CA TRP A 200 6.18 -15.02 -5.26
C TRP A 200 7.43 -14.33 -5.79
N VAL A 201 7.22 -13.18 -6.42
CA VAL A 201 8.23 -12.41 -7.12
C VAL A 201 8.31 -11.05 -6.48
N LEU A 202 9.53 -10.62 -6.12
CA LEU A 202 9.78 -9.22 -5.83
C LEU A 202 10.02 -8.54 -7.18
N VAL A 203 9.31 -7.44 -7.45
CA VAL A 203 9.45 -6.67 -8.69
C VAL A 203 9.64 -5.20 -8.40
N LYS A 204 10.55 -4.58 -9.13
CA LYS A 204 10.75 -3.13 -9.21
C LYS A 204 10.71 -2.74 -10.69
N GLY A 205 10.00 -1.67 -11.02
CA GLY A 205 9.74 -1.24 -12.40
C GLY A 205 8.39 -1.72 -12.93
N ASP A 206 8.14 -1.40 -14.20
CA ASP A 206 6.88 -1.72 -14.86
C ASP A 206 6.76 -3.20 -15.20
N TYR A 207 5.54 -3.73 -15.09
CA TYR A 207 5.22 -5.10 -15.46
C TYR A 207 3.75 -5.26 -15.84
N THR A 208 3.46 -6.29 -16.60
CA THR A 208 2.10 -6.74 -16.91
C THR A 208 1.99 -8.24 -16.64
N ILE A 209 0.80 -8.68 -16.24
CA ILE A 209 0.50 -10.10 -16.00
C ILE A 209 -0.55 -10.53 -17.00
N SER A 210 -0.30 -11.65 -17.69
CA SER A 210 -1.25 -12.30 -18.58
C SER A 210 -1.38 -13.77 -18.22
N ASP A 211 -2.57 -14.33 -18.42
CA ASP A 211 -2.78 -15.76 -18.25
C ASP A 211 -2.18 -16.49 -19.46
N GLY A 212 -1.14 -17.30 -19.25
CA GLY A 212 -0.64 -18.18 -20.29
C GLY A 212 -1.69 -19.25 -20.55
N SER A 213 -2.38 -19.17 -21.67
CA SER A 213 -3.31 -20.21 -22.09
C SER A 213 -2.58 -21.55 -22.09
N SER A 214 -3.15 -22.53 -21.42
CA SER A 214 -2.76 -23.95 -21.42
C SER A 214 -2.88 -24.56 -22.81
N GLY A 215 -2.00 -24.16 -23.72
CA GLY A 215 -1.99 -24.54 -25.12
C GLY A 215 -0.60 -24.99 -25.52
N GLU A 216 -0.18 -26.13 -25.00
CA GLU A 216 0.68 -27.09 -25.70
C GLU A 216 0.51 -28.42 -24.97
N GLU A 217 -0.44 -29.21 -25.48
CA GLU A 217 -0.45 -30.65 -25.30
C GLU A 217 0.88 -31.18 -25.84
N ASP A 218 1.71 -31.70 -24.94
CA ASP A 218 2.70 -32.70 -25.27
C ASP A 218 1.95 -33.96 -25.72
N SER A 219 1.55 -33.97 -27.00
CA SER A 219 1.02 -35.14 -27.67
C SER A 219 2.11 -35.71 -28.59
N THR A 220 3.16 -36.31 -28.02
CA THR A 220 3.89 -37.35 -28.76
C THR A 220 4.44 -38.41 -27.82
N ALA A 221 3.54 -39.21 -27.25
CA ALA A 221 3.86 -40.54 -26.74
C ALA A 221 3.25 -41.60 -27.67
N GLY A 222 4.11 -42.27 -28.44
CA GLY A 222 3.93 -43.66 -28.85
C GLY A 222 3.34 -43.92 -30.22
N GLU A 223 4.21 -44.05 -31.22
CA GLU A 223 4.15 -45.22 -32.11
C GLU A 223 5.58 -45.59 -32.51
N GLY A 224 6.01 -46.78 -32.07
CA GLY A 224 7.29 -47.35 -32.45
C GLY A 224 7.24 -47.86 -33.88
N SER A 225 8.22 -47.48 -34.68
CA SER A 225 8.60 -48.23 -35.87
C SER A 225 10.05 -48.70 -35.70
N ALA A 226 10.18 -50.00 -35.49
CA ALA A 226 11.38 -50.78 -35.73
C ALA A 226 11.92 -50.47 -37.15
N THR A 227 13.20 -50.08 -37.24
CA THR A 227 14.31 -50.87 -37.79
C THR A 227 14.35 -50.91 -39.31
N GLU A 228 15.36 -50.25 -39.90
CA GLU A 228 16.45 -50.91 -40.66
C GLU A 228 17.43 -49.84 -41.18
N GLU A 229 18.58 -49.73 -40.50
CA GLU A 229 19.82 -49.19 -41.07
C GLU A 229 20.42 -50.27 -41.97
N SER A 230 20.55 -49.97 -43.26
CA SER A 230 21.34 -50.78 -44.20
C SER A 230 22.83 -50.42 -44.07
N GLN A 231 23.63 -51.33 -43.52
CA GLN A 231 25.09 -51.30 -43.53
C GLN A 231 25.69 -52.12 -44.69
N ALA A 232 26.72 -51.52 -45.26
CA ALA A 232 27.99 -52.10 -45.71
C ALA A 232 28.02 -53.46 -46.44
N THR A 233 28.45 -53.37 -47.70
CA THR A 233 29.11 -54.41 -48.49
C THR A 233 30.43 -54.84 -47.85
N GLU A 234 30.59 -56.14 -47.58
CA GLU A 234 31.91 -56.76 -47.49
C GLU A 234 31.84 -58.22 -48.00
N GLU A 235 32.80 -58.55 -48.86
CA GLU A 235 32.99 -59.82 -49.56
C GLU A 235 33.53 -60.91 -48.62
N ASN A 236 33.00 -62.13 -48.68
CA ASN A 236 33.81 -63.34 -48.94
C ASN A 236 32.99 -64.64 -49.09
N GLN A 237 33.37 -65.42 -50.11
CA GLN A 237 33.53 -66.89 -50.21
C GLN A 237 32.97 -67.76 -49.07
N ASP A 238 32.35 -68.93 -49.28
CA ASP A 238 32.55 -69.96 -50.30
C ASP A 238 31.47 -71.06 -50.16
N THR A 239 31.36 -71.90 -51.20
CA THR A 239 30.87 -73.31 -51.22
C THR A 239 29.36 -73.58 -51.07
N GLU A 240 28.71 -74.06 -52.16
CA GLU A 240 28.32 -75.48 -52.41
C GLU A 240 27.16 -75.91 -51.47
N ASP A 241 26.04 -76.48 -51.88
CA ASP A 241 25.82 -77.47 -52.93
C ASP A 241 24.29 -77.65 -53.14
N ASP A 242 23.96 -77.97 -54.38
CA ASP A 242 22.87 -78.80 -54.88
C ASP A 242 21.39 -78.69 -54.43
N SER A 243 20.62 -78.36 -55.47
CA SER A 243 19.47 -79.15 -55.97
C SER A 243 18.11 -79.00 -55.28
N ILE A 244 17.38 -78.01 -55.78
CA ILE A 244 15.95 -78.12 -56.07
C ILE A 244 15.72 -79.26 -57.06
N THR A 245 14.72 -80.11 -56.81
CA THR A 245 13.62 -80.39 -57.76
C THR A 245 12.63 -81.36 -57.12
N GLY A 246 11.35 -81.12 -57.38
CA GLY A 246 10.32 -82.13 -57.20
C GLY A 246 9.04 -81.56 -56.64
N ASP A 247 8.25 -80.94 -57.54
CA ASP A 247 6.87 -81.34 -57.83
C ASP A 247 6.27 -82.35 -56.82
N ASP A 248 5.05 -82.19 -56.34
CA ASP A 248 3.90 -82.15 -57.23
C ASP A 248 2.63 -81.94 -56.40
N SER A 249 1.68 -81.35 -57.10
CA SER A 249 0.22 -81.42 -56.98
C SER A 249 -0.43 -82.10 -55.75
N ALA A 250 -1.46 -81.41 -55.24
CA ALA A 250 -2.87 -81.78 -55.46
C ALA A 250 -3.76 -81.54 -54.23
N THR A 251 -4.71 -80.63 -54.43
CA THR A 251 -6.13 -80.75 -54.07
C THR A 251 -6.52 -81.00 -52.62
N GLY A 252 -7.36 -80.09 -52.09
CA GLY A 252 -8.19 -80.40 -50.94
C GLY A 252 -9.03 -79.22 -50.47
N ASN A 253 -10.10 -78.92 -51.20
CA ASN A 253 -11.29 -78.29 -50.61
C ASN A 253 -11.63 -78.97 -49.27
N ASN A 254 -12.02 -78.22 -48.23
CA ASN A 254 -13.41 -78.22 -47.76
C ASN A 254 -13.59 -77.35 -46.50
N THR A 255 -14.43 -76.32 -46.65
CA THR A 255 -15.61 -76.02 -45.83
C THR A 255 -15.53 -75.94 -44.30
N GLY A 256 -16.07 -74.82 -43.81
CA GLY A 256 -16.84 -74.74 -42.56
C GLY A 256 -15.97 -74.53 -41.33
N ASN A 257 -16.40 -73.82 -40.30
CA ASN A 257 -17.73 -73.38 -39.96
C ASN A 257 -17.55 -72.36 -38.83
N ASN A 258 -18.37 -71.32 -38.84
CA ASN A 258 -18.92 -70.60 -37.69
C ASN A 258 -17.97 -70.07 -36.60
#